data_AF-A0A2V8IV62-F1
#
_entry.id   AF-A0A2V8IV62-F1
#
_cell.length_a   1.000
_cell.length_b   1.000
_cell.length_c   1.000
_cell.angle_alpha   90.00
_cell.angle_beta   90.00
_cell.angle_gamma   90.00
#
_symmetry.space_group_name_H-M   'P 1'
#
loop_
_entity.id
_entity.type
_entity.pdbx_description
1 polymer ?
#
loop_
_entity_poly.entity_id
_entity_poly.type
_entity_poly.pdbx_seq_one_letter_code
_entity_poly.pdbx_strand_id
1 'polypeptide(L)'
;MADSNEIAALRASMRGVRRSAEALAGMSERVEALDLQSEISDTDLDDLQRLSSAHAVAAQALRGLVHTMLRRRGKVEEAVTGSGTAPEE
;
A
#
# COMPACT_ATOMS: atom_id res chain seq x y z
N MET A 1 -7.21 -19.34 19.45
CA MET A 1 -8.35 -18.85 18.63
C MET A 1 -7.80 -17.80 17.69
N ALA A 2 -8.03 -17.90 16.38
CA ALA A 2 -7.76 -16.77 15.49
C ALA A 2 -8.74 -15.65 15.88
N ASP A 3 -8.23 -14.46 16.16
CA ASP A 3 -9.06 -13.34 16.58
C ASP A 3 -9.97 -12.94 15.40
N SER A 4 -11.28 -13.20 15.51
CA SER A 4 -12.24 -12.92 14.43
C SER A 4 -12.18 -11.46 13.95
N ASN A 5 -11.76 -10.54 14.83
CA ASN A 5 -11.54 -9.14 14.50
C ASN A 5 -10.33 -8.95 13.58
N GLU A 6 -9.23 -9.69 13.77
CA GLU A 6 -8.04 -9.62 12.90
C GLU A 6 -8.36 -10.12 11.49
N ILE A 7 -9.12 -11.22 11.37
CA ILE A 7 -9.54 -11.75 10.06
C ILE A 7 -10.47 -10.75 9.36
N ALA A 8 -11.39 -10.12 10.08
CA ALA A 8 -12.29 -9.11 9.52
C ALA A 8 -11.51 -7.88 9.02
N ALA A 9 -10.57 -7.37 9.82
CA ALA A 9 -9.70 -6.26 9.44
C ALA A 9 -8.85 -6.59 8.21
N LEU A 10 -8.24 -7.78 8.17
CA LEU A 10 -7.44 -8.22 7.03
C LEU A 10 -8.27 -8.31 5.75
N ARG A 11 -9.47 -8.90 5.82
CA ARG A 11 -10.38 -8.98 4.67
C ARG A 11 -10.81 -7.59 4.19
N ALA A 12 -11.10 -6.66 5.12
CA ALA A 12 -11.46 -5.30 4.76
C ALA A 12 -10.30 -4.57 4.06
N SER A 13 -9.10 -4.66 4.61
CA SER A 13 -7.90 -4.04 4.03
C SER A 13 -7.58 -4.64 2.65
N MET A 14 -7.65 -5.96 2.50
CA MET A 14 -7.47 -6.65 1.21
C MET A 14 -8.48 -6.20 0.16
N ARG A 15 -9.76 -6.03 0.54
CA ARG A 15 -10.79 -5.51 -0.39
C ARG A 15 -10.49 -4.07 -0.82
N GLY A 16 -9.96 -3.24 0.08
CA GLY A 16 -9.55 -1.87 -0.25
C GLY A 16 -8.42 -1.83 -1.26
N VAL A 17 -7.34 -2.59 -1.01
CA VAL A 17 -6.22 -2.72 -1.95
C VAL A 17 -6.70 -3.24 -3.30
N ARG A 18 -7.49 -4.32 -3.32
CA ARG A 18 -7.98 -4.90 -4.56
C ARG A 18 -8.80 -3.90 -5.38
N ARG A 19 -9.74 -3.18 -4.76
CA ARG A 19 -10.54 -2.16 -5.48
C ARG A 19 -9.68 -1.04 -6.06
N SER A 20 -8.70 -0.55 -5.30
CA SER A 20 -7.79 0.47 -5.81
C SER A 20 -6.90 -0.03 -6.96
N ALA A 21 -6.47 -1.30 -6.91
CA ALA A 21 -5.70 -1.93 -7.98
C ALA A 21 -6.53 -2.13 -9.24
N GLU A 22 -7.79 -2.59 -9.11
CA GLU A 22 -8.73 -2.72 -10.21
C GLU A 22 -8.96 -1.37 -10.92
N ALA A 23 -9.13 -0.28 -10.14
CA ALA A 23 -9.29 1.06 -10.69
C ALA A 23 -8.02 1.55 -11.43
N LEU A 24 -6.84 1.26 -10.89
CA LEU A 24 -5.57 1.62 -11.54
C LEU A 24 -5.33 0.78 -12.81
N ALA A 25 -5.71 -0.50 -12.81
CA ALA A 25 -5.61 -1.38 -13.98
C ALA A 25 -6.44 -0.84 -15.16
N GLY A 26 -7.67 -0.37 -14.90
CA GLY A 26 -8.49 0.28 -15.93
C GLY A 26 -7.93 1.62 -16.44
N MET A 27 -7.01 2.26 -15.71
CA MET A 27 -6.24 3.39 -16.23
C MET A 27 -5.02 2.94 -17.03
N SER A 28 -4.35 1.85 -16.61
CA SER A 28 -3.23 1.24 -17.35
C SER A 28 -3.63 0.91 -18.79
N GLU A 29 -4.79 0.25 -18.97
CA GLU A 29 -5.31 -0.10 -20.29
C GLU A 29 -5.50 1.14 -21.19
N ARG A 30 -5.95 2.27 -20.61
CA ARG A 30 -6.11 3.53 -21.34
C ARG A 30 -4.77 4.13 -21.74
N VAL A 31 -3.80 4.14 -20.83
CA VAL A 31 -2.44 4.64 -21.08
C VAL A 31 -1.74 3.80 -22.14
N GLU A 32 -1.86 2.47 -22.09
CA GLU A 32 -1.29 1.55 -23.07
C GLU A 32 -1.92 1.69 -24.47
N ALA A 33 -3.16 2.18 -24.55
CA ALA A 33 -3.85 2.43 -25.80
C ALA A 33 -3.55 3.81 -26.42
N LEU A 34 -2.79 4.67 -25.74
CA LEU A 34 -2.42 5.99 -26.27
C LEU A 34 -1.47 5.84 -27.47
N ASP A 35 -1.76 6.57 -28.54
CA ASP A 35 -0.84 6.68 -29.67
C ASP A 35 0.37 7.56 -29.28
N LEU A 36 1.55 7.19 -29.77
CA LEU A 36 2.81 7.87 -29.43
C LEU A 36 2.88 9.32 -29.91
N GLN A 37 2.02 9.70 -30.86
CA GLN A 37 1.90 11.07 -31.35
C GLN A 37 0.79 11.86 -30.65
N SER A 38 0.01 11.22 -29.76
CA SER A 38 -1.06 11.88 -29.01
C SER A 38 -0.52 12.59 -27.78
N GLU A 39 -1.12 13.73 -27.47
CA GLU A 39 -0.89 14.41 -26.19
C GLU A 39 -1.68 13.72 -25.08
N ILE A 40 -1.05 13.58 -23.91
CA ILE A 40 -1.74 13.09 -22.71
C ILE A 40 -2.58 14.24 -22.16
N SER A 41 -3.87 14.00 -21.94
CA SER A 41 -4.74 15.04 -21.39
C SER A 41 -4.44 15.30 -19.90
N ASP A 42 -4.60 16.55 -19.46
CA ASP A 42 -4.46 16.92 -18.04
C ASP A 42 -5.42 16.09 -17.16
N THR A 43 -6.60 15.77 -17.68
CA THR A 43 -7.59 14.94 -16.98
C THR A 43 -7.09 13.52 -16.72
N ASP A 44 -6.41 12.91 -17.70
CA ASP A 44 -5.84 11.58 -17.53
C ASP A 44 -4.70 11.59 -16.50
N LEU A 45 -3.87 12.64 -16.50
CA LEU A 45 -2.81 12.82 -15.52
C LEU A 45 -3.36 13.00 -14.10
N ASP A 46 -4.38 13.85 -13.93
CA ASP A 46 -5.06 14.06 -12.65
C ASP A 46 -5.70 12.78 -12.12
N ASP A 47 -6.39 12.03 -12.98
CA ASP A 47 -6.98 10.75 -12.59
C ASP A 47 -5.91 9.71 -12.24
N LEU A 48 -4.81 9.63 -13.01
CA LEU A 48 -3.71 8.73 -12.73
C LEU A 48 -3.04 9.07 -11.39
N GLN A 49 -2.82 10.35 -11.11
CA GLN A 49 -2.30 10.81 -9.82
C GLN A 49 -3.23 10.44 -8.67
N ARG A 50 -4.53 10.67 -8.83
CA ARG A 50 -5.53 10.36 -7.80
C ARG A 50 -5.61 8.86 -7.52
N LEU A 51 -5.67 8.03 -8.57
CA LEU A 51 -5.80 6.58 -8.46
C LEU A 51 -4.54 5.93 -7.89
N SER A 52 -3.36 6.35 -8.36
CA SER A 52 -2.07 5.87 -7.84
C SER A 52 -1.91 6.23 -6.36
N SER A 53 -2.28 7.45 -5.96
CA SER A 53 -2.26 7.88 -4.55
C SER A 53 -3.22 7.04 -3.70
N ALA A 54 -4.43 6.80 -4.17
CA ALA A 54 -5.41 5.97 -3.46
C ALA A 54 -4.90 4.52 -3.28
N HIS A 55 -4.26 3.96 -4.32
CA HIS A 55 -3.65 2.63 -4.24
C HIS A 55 -2.49 2.59 -3.24
N ALA A 56 -1.60 3.59 -3.26
CA ALA A 56 -0.49 3.68 -2.33
C ALA A 56 -0.96 3.71 -0.86
N VAL A 57 -2.00 4.50 -0.56
CA VAL A 57 -2.59 4.56 0.79
C VAL A 57 -3.18 3.21 1.20
N ALA A 58 -3.95 2.56 0.31
CA ALA A 58 -4.54 1.25 0.61
C ALA A 58 -3.46 0.18 0.84
N ALA A 59 -2.42 0.15 0.00
CA ALA A 59 -1.31 -0.79 0.09
C ALA A 59 -0.52 -0.57 1.39
N GLN A 60 -0.26 0.68 1.77
CA GLN A 60 0.42 1.02 3.02
C GLN A 60 -0.40 0.59 4.24
N ALA A 61 -1.72 0.78 4.23
CA ALA A 61 -2.60 0.33 5.31
C ALA A 61 -2.57 -1.21 5.47
N LEU A 62 -2.63 -1.95 4.36
CA LEU A 62 -2.50 -3.42 4.39
C LEU A 62 -1.13 -3.86 4.93
N ARG A 63 -0.06 -3.21 4.47
CA ARG A 63 1.31 -3.49 4.95
C ARG A 63 1.41 -3.28 6.46
N GLY A 64 0.88 -2.17 6.98
CA GLY A 64 0.87 -1.86 8.41
C GLY A 64 0.11 -2.89 9.24
N LEU A 65 -1.04 -3.36 8.74
CA LEU A 65 -1.82 -4.41 9.38
C LEU A 65 -1.06 -5.74 9.40
N VAL A 66 -0.50 -6.16 8.27
CA VAL A 66 0.30 -7.40 8.17
C VAL A 66 1.52 -7.34 9.09
N HIS A 67 2.22 -6.20 9.14
CA HIS A 67 3.34 -5.99 10.06
C HIS A 67 2.94 -6.17 11.52
N THR A 68 1.81 -5.58 11.92
CA THR A 68 1.26 -5.72 13.28
C THR A 68 0.95 -7.18 13.61
N MET A 69 0.34 -7.91 12.67
CA MET A 69 0.03 -9.34 12.83
C MET A 69 1.29 -10.21 12.93
N LEU A 70 2.33 -9.91 12.14
CA LEU A 70 3.60 -10.63 12.17
C LEU A 70 4.37 -10.36 13.48
N ARG A 71 4.42 -9.11 13.94
CA ARG A 71 5.03 -8.71 15.20
C ARG A 71 4.39 -9.46 16.38
N ARG A 72 3.06 -9.52 16.44
CA ARG A 72 2.32 -10.27 17.49
C ARG A 72 2.65 -11.76 17.51
N ARG A 73 3.04 -12.33 16.36
CA ARG A 73 3.44 -13.74 16.23
C ARG A 73 4.93 -13.96 16.50
N GLY A 74 5.67 -12.94 16.92
CA GLY A 74 7.12 -13.02 17.15
C GLY A 74 7.94 -13.23 15.88
N LYS A 75 7.37 -12.95 14.70
CA LYS A 75 8.05 -13.17 13.40
C LYS A 75 8.84 -11.97 12.90
N VAL A 76 8.77 -10.85 13.62
CA VAL A 76 9.49 -9.62 13.31
C VAL A 76 10.08 -9.12 14.61
N GLU A 77 11.40 -9.18 14.73
CA GLU A 77 12.12 -8.49 15.80
C GLU A 77 12.11 -6.99 15.50
N GLU A 78 11.81 -6.16 16.51
CA GLU A 78 12.18 -4.75 16.42
C GLU A 78 13.70 -4.69 16.40
N ALA A 79 14.26 -4.13 15.32
CA ALA A 79 15.59 -3.56 15.42
C ALA A 79 15.48 -2.43 16.46
N VAL A 80 15.82 -2.75 17.71
CA VAL A 80 16.11 -1.77 18.74
C VAL A 80 17.31 -1.00 18.21
N THR A 81 17.06 0.09 17.51
CA THR A 81 18.07 1.11 17.27
C THR A 81 18.39 1.70 18.63
N GLY A 82 19.36 1.10 19.32
CA GLY A 82 20.05 1.71 20.43
C GLY A 82 20.60 3.05 19.97
N SER A 83 19.87 4.12 20.29
CA SER A 83 20.42 5.47 20.21
C SER A 83 21.58 5.55 21.19
N GLY A 84 22.65 6.18 20.72
CA GLY A 84 24.00 6.06 21.27
C GLY A 84 24.15 6.48 22.72
N THR A 85 25.06 5.77 23.37
CA THR A 85 25.97 6.34 24.35
C THR A 85 27.30 5.64 24.13
N ALA A 86 28.22 6.33 23.45
CA ALA A 86 29.63 5.98 23.51
C ALA A 86 30.11 6.32 24.93
N PRO A 87 30.78 5.40 25.65
CA PRO A 87 31.61 5.83 26.76
C PRO A 87 32.92 6.35 26.17
N GLU A 88 33.15 7.65 26.34
CA GLU A 88 34.52 8.15 26.46
C GLU A 88 35.11 7.53 27.73
N GLU A 89 36.16 6.71 27.59
CA GLU A 89 37.41 6.73 28.37
C GLU A 89 38.51 5.96 27.62
#